data_AF-A0A2D6JNQ8-F1
#
_entry.id   AF-A0A2D6JNQ8-F1
#
_cell.length_a   1.000
_cell.length_b   1.000
_cell.length_c   1.000
_cell.angle_alpha   90.00
_cell.angle_beta   90.00
_cell.angle_gamma   90.00
#
_symmetry.space_group_name_H-M   'P 1'
#
loop_
_entity.id
_entity.type
_entity.pdbx_description
1 polymer ?
#
loop_
_entity_poly.entity_id
_entity_poly.type
_entity_poly.pdbx_seq_one_letter_code
_entity_poly.pdbx_strand_id
1 'polypeptide(L)'
;MSAAQDYYDQVLGMGHSPENALAYTRQHYPNFVPGVAEAVAPPVLAPVSQQPVPAAQPVAQPAVAAAPAQAAPVAAAPAVAAPAAAAPSAYAPMAATPLPAGGTTPMMWGAVACIVFALLLSMAGQFSHSWIVNNEEGGEGQTVGLTTIRQDCSLTEPDADETKQEAIDACKAFTYVFFAENMETATDELEDVDDIDDAIVGEYEDYCDNVYTFTAPLMMGDQDALANLSEIRDTCLETPAAGSTGGMILWVGSLGALLGTVMLSAGSIGRTLPAEAEKHGKWAGMVAGGLMLLAVLVWWLLLPDTDTDTSAGMGVWMTVLGGVLGVVAGVLAFLDQK
;
A
#
# COMPACT_ATOMS: atom_id res chain seq x y z
N MET A 1 34.15 13.05 18.39
CA MET A 1 34.29 11.96 17.41
C MET A 1 33.51 12.37 16.18
N SER A 2 33.90 11.94 14.98
CA SER A 2 33.10 12.25 13.78
C SER A 2 31.87 11.35 13.74
N ALA A 3 30.76 11.84 13.19
CA ALA A 3 29.53 11.05 13.03
C ALA A 3 29.77 9.71 12.31
N ALA A 4 30.72 9.69 11.35
CA ALA A 4 31.13 8.49 10.64
C ALA A 4 31.82 7.44 11.55
N GLN A 5 32.61 7.87 12.53
CA GLN A 5 33.26 6.97 13.50
C GLN A 5 32.22 6.39 14.47
N ASP A 6 31.27 7.22 14.94
CA ASP A 6 30.20 6.76 15.84
C ASP A 6 29.28 5.74 15.13
N TYR A 7 28.95 5.97 13.85
CA TYR A 7 28.21 5.02 13.02
C TYR A 7 28.97 3.70 12.81
N TYR A 8 30.27 3.76 12.51
CA TYR A 8 31.12 2.55 12.39
C TYR A 8 31.15 1.73 13.68
N ASP A 9 31.33 2.40 14.83
CA ASP A 9 31.38 1.74 16.14
C ASP A 9 30.00 1.16 16.54
N GLN A 10 28.90 1.79 16.14
CA GLN A 10 27.55 1.25 16.31
C GLN A 10 27.34 -0.04 15.49
N VAL A 11 27.78 -0.07 14.22
CA VAL A 11 27.66 -1.26 13.38
C VAL A 11 28.53 -2.41 13.91
N LEU A 12 29.71 -2.11 14.45
CA LEU A 12 30.50 -3.09 15.21
C LEU A 12 29.76 -3.59 16.46
N GLY A 13 29.09 -2.70 17.19
CA GLY A 13 28.28 -3.04 18.36
C GLY A 13 27.10 -3.98 18.08
N MET A 14 26.61 -4.00 16.84
CA MET A 14 25.58 -4.93 16.36
C MET A 14 26.15 -6.33 15.99
N GLY A 15 27.46 -6.56 16.14
CA GLY A 15 28.11 -7.85 15.92
C GLY A 15 28.60 -8.10 14.50
N HIS A 16 28.63 -7.08 13.64
CA HIS A 16 29.23 -7.20 12.31
C HIS A 16 30.76 -7.27 12.38
N SER A 17 31.39 -7.96 11.41
CA SER A 17 32.85 -7.95 11.30
C SER A 17 33.35 -6.55 10.91
N PRO A 18 34.59 -6.19 11.24
CA PRO A 18 35.17 -4.88 10.87
C PRO A 18 35.10 -4.56 9.38
N GLU A 19 35.20 -5.57 8.50
CA GLU A 19 35.12 -5.41 7.05
C GLU A 19 33.69 -5.09 6.60
N ASN A 20 32.69 -5.75 7.19
CA ASN A 20 31.28 -5.49 6.89
C ASN A 20 30.86 -4.12 7.44
N ALA A 21 31.27 -3.79 8.66
CA ALA A 21 31.03 -2.48 9.24
C ALA A 21 31.60 -1.37 8.36
N LEU A 22 32.83 -1.52 7.85
CA LEU A 22 33.45 -0.57 6.94
C LEU A 22 32.64 -0.40 5.65
N ALA A 23 32.16 -1.50 5.06
CA ALA A 23 31.36 -1.47 3.84
C ALA A 23 30.04 -0.70 4.05
N TYR A 24 29.33 -0.95 5.16
CA TYR A 24 28.11 -0.22 5.53
C TYR A 24 28.38 1.26 5.79
N THR A 25 29.45 1.58 6.53
CA THR A 25 29.82 2.97 6.81
C THR A 25 30.16 3.70 5.51
N ARG A 26 30.82 3.07 4.54
CA ARG A 26 31.16 3.71 3.26
C ARG A 26 30.00 3.94 2.31
N GLN A 27 28.86 3.27 2.52
CA GLN A 27 27.64 3.59 1.77
C GLN A 27 27.10 4.98 2.16
N HIS A 28 27.29 5.39 3.41
CA HIS A 28 26.82 6.68 3.94
C HIS A 28 27.95 7.72 4.01
N TYR A 29 29.20 7.26 4.17
CA TYR A 29 30.41 8.09 4.30
C TYR A 29 31.52 7.56 3.37
N PRO A 30 31.49 7.89 2.05
CA PRO A 30 32.33 7.25 1.03
C PRO A 30 33.84 7.31 1.29
N ASN A 31 34.31 8.34 1.99
CA ASN A 31 35.73 8.58 2.27
C ASN A 31 36.18 8.10 3.65
N PHE A 32 35.34 7.37 4.38
CA PHE A 32 35.65 6.95 5.74
C PHE A 32 36.86 6.00 5.81
N VAL A 33 37.75 6.27 6.77
CA VAL A 33 38.90 5.44 7.16
C VAL A 33 38.93 5.33 8.69
N PRO A 34 38.73 4.12 9.26
CA PRO A 34 38.68 3.95 10.71
C PRO A 34 39.94 4.42 11.42
N GLY A 35 39.79 5.12 12.55
CA GLY A 35 40.91 5.51 13.41
C GLY A 35 41.76 6.68 12.91
N VAL A 36 41.43 7.27 11.76
CA VAL A 36 42.01 8.54 11.34
C VAL A 36 41.06 9.65 11.79
N ALA A 37 41.44 10.38 12.84
CA ALA A 37 40.72 11.58 13.23
C ALA A 37 40.80 12.58 12.06
N GLU A 38 39.66 12.85 11.42
CA GLU A 38 39.56 13.90 10.40
C GLU A 38 40.06 15.22 11.01
N ALA A 39 40.94 15.90 10.27
CA ALA A 39 41.39 17.23 10.65
C ALA A 39 40.17 18.16 10.63
N VAL A 40 39.69 18.51 11.82
CA VAL A 40 38.52 19.37 12.03
C VAL A 40 38.75 20.69 11.29
N ALA A 41 37.97 20.92 10.22
CA ALA A 41 37.85 22.24 9.61
C ALA A 41 37.32 23.23 10.67
N PRO A 42 37.75 24.49 10.66
CA PRO A 42 37.39 25.45 11.71
C PRO A 42 35.86 25.59 11.83
N PRO A 43 35.32 25.64 13.06
CA PRO A 43 33.89 25.55 13.31
C PRO A 43 33.16 26.78 12.78
N VAL A 44 32.16 26.54 11.92
CA VAL A 44 31.06 27.49 11.66
C VAL A 44 30.10 27.36 12.84
N LEU A 45 29.88 28.46 13.56
CA LEU A 45 28.99 28.53 14.71
C LEU A 45 27.54 28.42 14.26
N ALA A 46 26.95 27.22 14.35
CA ALA A 46 25.51 27.04 14.36
C ALA A 46 25.04 26.64 15.77
N PRO A 47 23.90 27.18 16.26
CA PRO A 47 23.41 26.88 17.60
C PRO A 47 22.84 25.45 17.68
N VAL A 48 23.42 24.64 18.57
CA VAL A 48 22.95 23.27 18.85
C VAL A 48 21.98 23.30 20.03
N SER A 49 20.69 23.08 19.76
CA SER A 49 19.69 22.72 20.76
C SER A 49 19.87 21.25 21.15
N GLN A 50 20.21 21.00 22.41
CA GLN A 50 20.25 19.65 22.99
C GLN A 50 18.82 19.22 23.36
N GLN A 51 18.21 18.38 22.52
CA GLN A 51 16.96 17.71 22.85
C GLN A 51 17.27 16.29 23.38
N PRO A 52 16.75 15.89 24.55
CA PRO A 52 17.02 14.57 25.12
C PRO A 52 16.33 13.47 24.31
N VAL A 53 17.13 12.52 23.82
CA VAL A 53 16.69 11.31 23.13
C VAL A 53 15.97 10.38 24.13
N PRO A 54 14.73 9.95 23.87
CA PRO A 54 14.06 8.95 24.70
C PRO A 54 14.79 7.60 24.64
N ALA A 55 14.97 6.96 25.79
CA ALA A 55 15.57 5.63 25.89
C ALA A 55 14.67 4.59 25.18
N ALA A 56 15.21 3.96 24.14
CA ALA A 56 14.55 2.85 23.45
C ALA A 56 14.34 1.68 24.42
N GLN A 57 13.08 1.28 24.63
CA GLN A 57 12.74 0.03 25.32
C GLN A 57 13.02 -1.16 24.40
N PRO A 58 13.62 -2.25 24.90
CA PRO A 58 13.87 -3.44 24.11
C PRO A 58 12.57 -4.17 23.79
N VAL A 59 12.20 -4.19 22.51
CA VAL A 59 11.11 -5.03 22.01
C VAL A 59 11.61 -6.47 21.94
N ALA A 60 11.00 -7.36 22.72
CA ALA A 60 11.31 -8.78 22.69
C ALA A 60 10.89 -9.40 21.35
N GLN A 61 11.85 -9.93 20.59
CA GLN A 61 11.58 -10.72 19.40
C GLN A 61 10.87 -12.04 19.77
N PRO A 62 9.79 -12.44 19.07
CA PRO A 62 9.22 -13.77 19.21
C PRO A 62 10.22 -14.81 18.68
N ALA A 63 10.55 -15.79 19.51
CA ALA A 63 11.37 -16.93 19.10
C ALA A 63 10.61 -17.75 18.05
N VAL A 64 11.13 -17.76 16.81
CA VAL A 64 10.65 -18.66 15.76
C VAL A 64 11.12 -20.08 16.11
N ALA A 65 10.18 -20.90 16.58
CA ALA A 65 10.41 -22.32 16.77
C ALA A 65 10.58 -22.99 15.39
N ALA A 66 11.80 -23.49 15.13
CA ALA A 66 12.10 -24.28 13.95
C ALA A 66 11.23 -25.55 13.92
N ALA A 67 10.43 -25.70 12.87
CA ALA A 67 9.70 -26.93 12.60
C ALA A 67 10.68 -28.04 12.16
N PRO A 68 10.57 -29.27 12.70
CA PRO A 68 11.46 -30.36 12.34
C PRO A 68 11.14 -30.88 10.93
N ALA A 69 12.18 -30.95 10.09
CA ALA A 69 12.16 -31.62 8.80
C ALA A 69 11.84 -33.11 8.99
N GLN A 70 10.72 -33.57 8.45
CA GLN A 70 10.41 -34.99 8.36
C GLN A 70 10.94 -35.57 7.05
N ALA A 71 11.72 -36.62 7.24
CA ALA A 71 12.45 -37.36 6.22
C ALA A 71 11.54 -38.16 5.30
N ALA A 72 11.95 -38.22 4.03
CA ALA A 72 11.46 -39.20 3.06
C ALA A 72 11.96 -40.60 3.41
N PRO A 73 11.11 -41.65 3.35
CA PRO A 73 11.60 -43.01 3.23
C PRO A 73 11.78 -43.38 1.75
N VAL A 74 13.05 -43.54 1.38
CA VAL A 74 13.48 -44.34 0.24
C VAL A 74 13.30 -45.81 0.62
N ALA A 75 12.53 -46.57 -0.15
CA ALA A 75 12.55 -48.03 -0.11
C ALA A 75 12.62 -48.56 -1.54
N ALA A 76 13.82 -49.00 -1.90
CA ALA A 76 14.08 -49.84 -3.06
C ALA A 76 13.77 -51.30 -2.74
N ALA A 77 13.19 -52.03 -3.69
CA ALA A 77 13.18 -53.49 -3.72
C ALA A 77 13.18 -53.99 -5.18
N PRO A 78 13.71 -55.21 -5.44
CA PRO A 78 14.45 -55.52 -6.66
C PRO A 78 13.61 -56.16 -7.78
N ALA A 79 14.18 -56.11 -8.98
CA ALA A 79 13.72 -56.82 -10.17
C ALA A 79 14.15 -58.29 -10.15
N VAL A 80 13.26 -59.25 -10.48
CA VAL A 80 13.60 -60.52 -11.15
C VAL A 80 12.41 -61.10 -11.93
N ALA A 81 12.69 -61.40 -13.21
CA ALA A 81 12.13 -62.43 -14.12
C ALA A 81 10.71 -62.35 -14.74
N ALA A 82 10.75 -62.29 -16.08
CA ALA A 82 9.78 -62.81 -17.05
C ALA A 82 9.73 -64.38 -17.03
N PRO A 83 8.89 -65.12 -17.81
CA PRO A 83 8.10 -64.68 -18.96
C PRO A 83 6.69 -65.31 -19.15
N ALA A 84 6.03 -64.83 -20.22
CA ALA A 84 5.04 -65.51 -21.07
C ALA A 84 3.60 -65.71 -20.55
N ALA A 85 2.67 -64.98 -21.15
CA ALA A 85 1.64 -65.57 -22.02
C ALA A 85 0.92 -64.44 -22.78
N ALA A 86 0.87 -64.57 -24.11
CA ALA A 86 0.11 -63.69 -24.98
C ALA A 86 -1.40 -63.89 -24.71
N ALA A 87 -2.06 -62.84 -24.22
CA ALA A 87 -3.51 -62.72 -24.25
C ALA A 87 -3.88 -61.68 -25.33
N PRO A 88 -4.86 -61.97 -26.21
CA PRO A 88 -5.28 -61.02 -27.23
C PRO A 88 -5.92 -59.81 -26.55
N SER A 89 -5.26 -58.66 -26.69
CA SER A 89 -5.74 -57.35 -26.26
C SER A 89 -7.02 -57.03 -27.03
N ALA A 90 -8.17 -57.34 -26.45
CA ALA A 90 -9.42 -56.75 -26.84
C ALA A 90 -9.33 -55.24 -26.54
N TYR A 91 -9.04 -54.46 -27.56
CA TYR A 91 -9.25 -53.01 -27.57
C TYR A 91 -10.75 -52.78 -27.35
N ALA A 92 -11.18 -52.77 -26.10
CA ALA A 92 -12.45 -52.15 -25.76
C ALA A 92 -12.28 -50.67 -26.10
N PRO A 93 -13.09 -50.09 -27.00
CA PRO A 93 -13.07 -48.65 -27.20
C PRO A 93 -13.30 -48.04 -25.83
N MET A 94 -12.37 -47.20 -25.36
CA MET A 94 -12.65 -46.34 -24.23
C MET A 94 -13.92 -45.60 -24.63
N ALA A 95 -15.04 -45.98 -24.01
CA ALA A 95 -16.27 -45.23 -24.12
C ALA A 95 -15.84 -43.83 -23.71
N ALA A 96 -15.89 -42.89 -24.66
CA ALA A 96 -15.73 -41.49 -24.36
C ALA A 96 -16.76 -41.22 -23.27
N THR A 97 -16.31 -41.13 -22.01
CA THR A 97 -17.14 -40.63 -20.93
C THR A 97 -17.66 -39.32 -21.47
N PRO A 98 -18.98 -39.19 -21.71
CA PRO A 98 -19.52 -37.96 -22.24
C PRO A 98 -19.00 -36.86 -21.31
N LEU A 99 -18.22 -35.94 -21.87
CA LEU A 99 -17.90 -34.70 -21.17
C LEU A 99 -19.23 -34.23 -20.61
N PRO A 100 -19.36 -34.08 -19.28
CA PRO A 100 -20.61 -33.60 -18.72
C PRO A 100 -20.95 -32.36 -19.53
N ALA A 101 -22.14 -32.34 -20.10
CA ALA A 101 -22.70 -31.16 -20.73
C ALA A 101 -22.98 -30.14 -19.61
N GLY A 102 -21.92 -29.71 -18.91
CA GLY A 102 -21.88 -28.51 -18.09
C GLY A 102 -21.94 -27.36 -19.06
N GLY A 103 -23.13 -27.16 -19.64
CA GLY A 103 -23.40 -25.99 -20.44
C GLY A 103 -23.19 -24.80 -19.53
N THR A 104 -22.12 -24.05 -19.77
CA THR A 104 -21.89 -22.77 -19.10
C THR A 104 -23.13 -21.93 -19.32
N THR A 105 -23.94 -21.77 -18.29
CA THR A 105 -25.12 -20.93 -18.42
C THR A 105 -24.66 -19.49 -18.66
N PRO A 106 -25.43 -18.69 -19.39
CA PRO A 106 -25.15 -17.27 -19.51
C PRO A 106 -25.10 -16.57 -18.13
N MET A 107 -25.77 -17.13 -17.12
CA MET A 107 -25.76 -16.62 -15.75
C MET A 107 -24.39 -16.77 -15.07
N MET A 108 -23.72 -17.92 -15.23
CA MET A 108 -22.38 -18.14 -14.68
C MET A 108 -21.35 -17.19 -15.31
N TRP A 109 -21.40 -16.98 -16.63
CA TRP A 109 -20.53 -15.99 -17.29
C TRP A 109 -20.85 -14.56 -16.87
N GLY A 110 -22.12 -14.24 -16.64
CA GLY A 110 -22.53 -12.98 -16.03
C GLY A 110 -21.90 -12.78 -14.65
N ALA A 111 -21.91 -13.81 -13.80
CA ALA A 111 -21.25 -13.77 -12.49
C ALA A 111 -19.73 -13.54 -12.61
N VAL A 112 -19.06 -14.26 -13.52
CA VAL A 112 -17.61 -14.08 -13.78
C VAL A 112 -17.31 -12.67 -14.27
N ALA A 113 -18.11 -12.12 -15.19
CA ALA A 113 -17.93 -10.74 -15.64
C ALA A 113 -18.10 -9.74 -14.49
N CYS A 114 -19.14 -9.88 -13.67
CA CYS A 114 -19.38 -9.02 -12.52
C CYS A 114 -18.21 -9.02 -11.52
N ILE A 115 -17.66 -10.19 -11.17
CA ILE A 115 -16.55 -10.26 -10.21
C ILE A 115 -15.23 -9.72 -10.79
N VAL A 116 -15.01 -9.86 -12.10
CA VAL A 116 -13.85 -9.25 -12.78
C VAL A 116 -13.96 -7.72 -12.76
N PHE A 117 -15.13 -7.17 -13.09
CA PHE A 117 -15.35 -5.72 -12.97
C PHE A 117 -15.25 -5.23 -11.53
N ALA A 118 -15.76 -5.99 -10.56
CA ALA A 118 -15.60 -5.69 -9.15
C ALA A 118 -14.13 -5.61 -8.74
N LEU A 119 -13.31 -6.56 -9.20
CA LEU A 119 -11.86 -6.56 -8.96
C LEU A 119 -11.19 -5.33 -9.58
N LEU A 120 -11.50 -5.01 -10.84
CA LEU A 120 -10.92 -3.84 -11.52
C LEU A 120 -11.27 -2.53 -10.81
N LEU A 121 -12.53 -2.36 -10.40
CA LEU A 121 -12.97 -1.17 -9.66
C LEU A 121 -12.36 -1.10 -8.26
N SER A 122 -12.20 -2.24 -7.58
CA SER A 122 -11.51 -2.32 -6.30
C SER A 122 -10.04 -1.92 -6.42
N MET A 123 -9.33 -2.36 -7.47
CA MET A 123 -7.96 -1.95 -7.74
C MET A 123 -7.89 -0.45 -8.10
N ALA A 124 -8.85 0.05 -8.88
CA ALA A 124 -8.94 1.49 -9.18
C ALA A 124 -9.21 2.31 -7.90
N GLY A 125 -10.01 1.79 -6.97
CA GLY A 125 -10.21 2.36 -5.64
C GLY A 125 -8.91 2.40 -4.83
N GLN A 126 -8.16 1.29 -4.77
CA GLN A 126 -6.89 1.21 -4.02
C GLN A 126 -5.87 2.28 -4.43
N PHE A 127 -5.75 2.53 -5.73
CA PHE A 127 -4.79 3.49 -6.28
C PHE A 127 -5.42 4.84 -6.62
N SER A 128 -6.65 5.11 -6.19
CA SER A 128 -7.26 6.41 -6.42
C SER A 128 -6.69 7.44 -5.47
N HIS A 129 -6.21 8.55 -6.01
CA HIS A 129 -5.84 9.75 -5.23
C HIS A 129 -7.05 10.62 -4.85
N SER A 130 -8.28 10.15 -5.09
CA SER A 130 -9.51 10.92 -4.89
C SER A 130 -10.53 10.09 -4.11
N TRP A 131 -10.23 9.81 -2.85
CA TRP A 131 -11.18 9.33 -1.85
C TRP A 131 -11.88 10.48 -1.13
N ILE A 132 -11.15 11.57 -0.86
CA ILE A 132 -11.69 12.83 -0.35
C ILE A 132 -11.38 13.92 -1.38
N VAL A 133 -12.36 14.78 -1.65
CA VAL A 133 -12.21 15.97 -2.48
C VAL A 133 -12.47 17.18 -1.61
N ASN A 134 -11.51 18.10 -1.55
CA ASN A 134 -11.68 19.37 -0.87
C ASN A 134 -12.53 20.30 -1.75
N ASN A 135 -13.60 20.87 -1.21
CA ASN A 135 -14.50 21.78 -1.93
C ASN A 135 -14.47 23.20 -1.32
N GLU A 136 -13.56 23.46 -0.39
CA GLU A 136 -13.35 24.79 0.15
C GLU A 136 -12.78 25.74 -0.91
N GLU A 137 -13.14 27.02 -0.81
CA GLU A 137 -12.59 28.09 -1.63
C GLU A 137 -11.08 28.19 -1.38
N GLY A 138 -10.27 28.01 -2.43
CA GLY A 138 -8.81 27.92 -2.32
C GLY A 138 -8.25 26.50 -2.07
N GLY A 139 -9.11 25.51 -1.82
CA GLY A 139 -8.76 24.09 -1.74
C GLY A 139 -8.90 23.34 -3.08
N GLU A 140 -9.18 24.07 -4.15
CA GLU A 140 -9.41 23.51 -5.49
C GLU A 140 -8.16 22.75 -5.98
N GLY A 141 -8.39 21.56 -6.53
CA GLY A 141 -7.30 20.68 -6.98
C GLY A 141 -6.67 19.81 -5.88
N GLN A 142 -7.03 20.01 -4.61
CA GLN A 142 -6.59 19.11 -3.54
C GLN A 142 -7.50 17.88 -3.46
N THR A 143 -6.90 16.70 -3.63
CA THR A 143 -7.57 15.41 -3.49
C THR A 143 -6.73 14.47 -2.63
N VAL A 144 -7.40 13.67 -1.81
CA VAL A 144 -6.74 12.75 -0.88
C VAL A 144 -7.13 11.33 -1.25
N GLY A 145 -6.14 10.46 -1.44
CA GLY A 145 -6.32 9.02 -1.60
C GLY A 145 -6.50 8.30 -0.27
N LEU A 146 -6.20 6.99 -0.23
CA LEU A 146 -6.19 6.25 1.05
C LEU A 146 -5.01 6.67 1.92
N THR A 147 -3.80 6.72 1.36
CA THR A 147 -2.59 7.13 2.08
C THR A 147 -1.84 8.27 1.39
N THR A 148 -2.29 8.66 0.20
CA THR A 148 -1.63 9.67 -0.62
C THR A 148 -2.39 10.98 -0.61
N ILE A 149 -1.68 12.08 -0.83
CA ILE A 149 -2.25 13.40 -1.10
C ILE A 149 -1.86 13.81 -2.51
N ARG A 150 -2.77 14.48 -3.22
CA ARG A 150 -2.53 15.02 -4.55
C ARG A 150 -3.00 16.46 -4.60
N GLN A 151 -2.17 17.34 -5.14
CA GLN A 151 -2.49 18.72 -5.45
C GLN A 151 -2.35 18.95 -6.95
N ASP A 152 -3.38 19.53 -7.57
CA ASP A 152 -3.34 19.99 -8.96
C ASP A 152 -3.21 21.52 -8.98
N CYS A 153 -1.98 22.00 -9.15
CA CYS A 153 -1.64 23.43 -9.14
C CYS A 153 -2.16 24.18 -10.37
N SER A 154 -2.56 23.48 -11.45
CA SER A 154 -3.12 24.15 -12.64
C SER A 154 -4.46 24.86 -12.36
N LEU A 155 -5.13 24.42 -11.29
CA LEU A 155 -6.41 24.94 -10.80
C LEU A 155 -6.25 26.11 -9.82
N THR A 156 -5.03 26.44 -9.40
CA THR A 156 -4.78 27.57 -8.50
C THR A 156 -5.22 28.88 -9.13
N GLU A 157 -6.03 29.64 -8.40
CA GLU A 157 -6.43 30.99 -8.77
C GLU A 157 -5.41 32.01 -8.24
N PRO A 158 -5.00 33.01 -9.06
CA PRO A 158 -4.05 34.03 -8.62
C PRO A 158 -4.72 35.04 -7.69
N ASP A 159 -3.95 35.55 -6.73
CA ASP A 159 -4.32 36.73 -5.95
C ASP A 159 -4.33 38.01 -6.80
N ALA A 160 -4.93 39.08 -6.28
CA ALA A 160 -5.17 40.33 -7.02
C ALA A 160 -3.90 41.00 -7.60
N ASP A 161 -2.73 40.72 -7.03
CA ASP A 161 -1.44 41.33 -7.38
C ASP A 161 -0.46 40.34 -8.05
N GLU A 162 -0.88 39.11 -8.34
CA GLU A 162 -0.03 38.04 -8.88
C GLU A 162 -0.54 37.55 -10.24
N THR A 163 0.36 37.11 -11.11
CA THR A 163 -0.03 36.47 -12.37
C THR A 163 -0.44 35.01 -12.15
N LYS A 164 -1.26 34.45 -13.04
CA LYS A 164 -1.63 33.03 -12.97
C LYS A 164 -0.41 32.09 -12.95
N GLN A 165 0.65 32.43 -13.70
CA GLN A 165 1.84 31.59 -13.73
C GLN A 165 2.59 31.64 -12.40
N GLU A 166 2.78 32.83 -11.83
CA GLU A 166 3.43 32.97 -10.52
C GLU A 166 2.68 32.19 -9.42
N ALA A 167 1.34 32.23 -9.42
CA ALA A 167 0.53 31.44 -8.49
C ALA A 167 0.69 29.92 -8.69
N ILE A 168 0.77 29.45 -9.93
CA ILE A 168 1.04 28.03 -10.25
C ILE A 168 2.44 27.64 -9.76
N ASP A 169 3.45 28.47 -10.04
CA ASP A 169 4.84 28.21 -9.67
C ASP A 169 5.01 28.18 -8.14
N ALA A 170 4.35 29.11 -7.43
CA ALA A 170 4.29 29.11 -5.97
C ALA A 170 3.63 27.83 -5.44
N CYS A 171 2.47 27.43 -6.01
CA CYS A 171 1.81 26.18 -5.62
C CYS A 171 2.71 24.97 -5.82
N LYS A 172 3.41 24.87 -6.96
CA LYS A 172 4.33 23.76 -7.25
C LYS A 172 5.47 23.68 -6.25
N ALA A 173 6.15 24.80 -6.02
CA ALA A 173 7.28 24.87 -5.09
C ALA A 173 6.86 24.48 -3.67
N PHE A 174 5.76 25.05 -3.16
CA PHE A 174 5.27 24.72 -1.82
C PHE A 174 4.84 23.25 -1.72
N THR A 175 4.02 22.79 -2.66
CA THR A 175 3.50 21.42 -2.65
C THR A 175 4.63 20.39 -2.73
N TYR A 176 5.61 20.60 -3.61
CA TYR A 176 6.75 19.71 -3.75
C TYR A 176 7.53 19.56 -2.44
N VAL A 177 7.80 20.69 -1.76
CA VAL A 177 8.51 20.71 -0.48
C VAL A 177 7.69 20.06 0.63
N PHE A 178 6.38 20.32 0.71
CA PHE A 178 5.53 19.74 1.74
C PHE A 178 5.20 18.26 1.52
N PHE A 179 5.20 17.78 0.29
CA PHE A 179 4.86 16.38 -0.03
C PHE A 179 6.10 15.47 -0.09
N ALA A 180 7.30 16.03 0.05
CA ALA A 180 8.55 15.28 0.02
C ALA A 180 8.82 14.55 1.34
N GLU A 181 9.39 13.34 1.27
CA GLU A 181 9.86 12.60 2.45
C GLU A 181 10.90 13.38 3.28
N ASN A 182 11.67 14.26 2.63
CA ASN A 182 12.63 15.13 3.29
C ASN A 182 12.57 16.56 2.73
N MET A 183 11.98 17.46 3.52
CA MET A 183 11.79 18.86 3.18
C MET A 183 13.12 19.62 2.90
N GLU A 184 14.19 19.31 3.63
CA GLU A 184 15.51 19.94 3.46
C GLU A 184 16.13 19.55 2.12
N THR A 185 16.10 18.25 1.81
CA THR A 185 16.60 17.75 0.52
C THR A 185 15.77 18.29 -0.64
N ALA A 186 14.44 18.29 -0.52
CA ALA A 186 13.57 18.82 -1.56
C ALA A 186 13.79 20.32 -1.82
N THR A 187 14.11 21.10 -0.78
CA THR A 187 14.44 22.53 -0.92
C THR A 187 15.79 22.71 -1.64
N ASP A 188 16.77 21.87 -1.35
CA ASP A 188 18.10 21.94 -1.96
C ASP A 188 18.12 21.45 -3.41
N GLU A 189 17.27 20.48 -3.77
CA GLU A 189 17.15 19.92 -5.11
C GLU A 189 16.20 20.72 -6.03
N LEU A 190 15.48 21.70 -5.49
CA LEU A 190 14.58 22.57 -6.25
C LEU A 190 15.38 23.57 -7.11
N GLU A 191 15.89 23.10 -8.25
CA GLU A 191 16.64 23.95 -9.20
C GLU A 191 15.70 24.78 -10.10
N ASP A 192 14.63 24.18 -10.63
CA ASP A 192 13.66 24.85 -11.49
C ASP A 192 12.23 24.32 -11.24
N VAL A 193 11.29 25.24 -11.03
CA VAL A 193 9.87 24.92 -10.82
C VAL A 193 9.20 24.48 -12.13
N ASP A 194 9.75 24.90 -13.27
CA ASP A 194 9.26 24.51 -14.60
C ASP A 194 9.41 23.00 -14.86
N ASP A 195 10.33 22.32 -14.15
CA ASP A 195 10.54 20.87 -14.24
C ASP A 195 9.56 20.05 -13.38
N ILE A 196 8.76 20.70 -12.53
CA ILE A 196 7.76 20.05 -11.68
C ILE A 196 6.42 19.97 -12.41
N ASP A 197 5.79 18.79 -12.37
CA ASP A 197 4.46 18.58 -12.96
C ASP A 197 3.39 19.42 -12.24
N ASP A 198 2.32 19.78 -12.95
CA ASP A 198 1.20 20.54 -12.37
C ASP A 198 0.43 19.71 -11.33
N ALA A 199 0.47 18.38 -11.46
CA ALA A 199 -0.17 17.44 -10.55
C ALA A 199 0.87 16.71 -9.69
N ILE A 200 1.03 17.16 -8.45
CA ILE A 200 2.02 16.62 -7.52
C ILE A 200 1.32 15.64 -6.56
N VAL A 201 1.95 14.48 -6.34
CA VAL A 201 1.46 13.43 -5.45
C VAL A 201 2.53 13.10 -4.43
N GLY A 202 2.15 13.00 -3.16
CA GLY A 202 3.02 12.53 -2.07
C GLY A 202 2.27 11.63 -1.09
N GLU A 203 2.98 11.14 -0.08
CA GLU A 203 2.35 10.48 1.05
C GLU A 203 1.69 11.53 1.96
N TYR A 204 0.50 11.22 2.46
CA TYR A 204 -0.26 12.15 3.30
C TYR A 204 0.40 12.32 4.68
N GLU A 205 1.09 11.28 5.17
CA GLU A 205 1.84 11.34 6.43
C GLU A 205 2.98 12.36 6.37
N ASP A 206 3.78 12.33 5.30
CA ASP A 206 4.87 13.29 5.05
C ASP A 206 4.34 14.72 5.00
N TYR A 207 3.18 14.93 4.36
CA TYR A 207 2.51 16.23 4.37
C TYR A 207 2.18 16.72 5.79
N CYS A 208 1.54 15.90 6.61
CA CYS A 208 1.20 16.27 7.99
C CYS A 208 2.46 16.61 8.81
N ASP A 209 3.50 15.81 8.68
CA ASP A 209 4.75 15.98 9.43
C ASP A 209 5.56 17.20 8.95
N ASN A 210 5.60 17.45 7.64
CA ASN A 210 6.27 18.61 7.06
C ASN A 210 5.55 19.91 7.42
N VAL A 211 4.21 19.93 7.39
CA VAL A 211 3.42 21.09 7.84
C VAL A 211 3.73 21.41 9.30
N TYR A 212 3.74 20.40 10.18
CA TYR A 212 4.13 20.58 11.57
C TYR A 212 5.58 21.10 11.72
N THR A 213 6.52 20.49 11.00
CA THR A 213 7.95 20.84 11.05
C THR A 213 8.21 22.26 10.57
N PHE A 214 7.51 22.71 9.53
CA PHE A 214 7.59 24.05 8.99
C PHE A 214 7.00 25.11 9.94
N THR A 215 5.87 24.80 10.58
CA THR A 215 5.12 25.77 11.40
C THR A 215 5.58 25.83 12.85
N ALA A 216 6.08 24.74 13.43
CA ALA A 216 6.51 24.69 14.82
C ALA A 216 7.59 25.75 15.19
N PRO A 217 8.59 26.03 14.34
CA PRO A 217 9.56 27.10 14.60
C PRO A 217 8.94 28.50 14.72
N LEU A 218 7.86 28.78 13.99
CA LEU A 218 7.16 30.06 14.02
C LEU A 218 6.40 30.29 15.33
N MET A 219 6.06 29.19 16.02
CA MET A 219 5.36 29.19 17.31
C MET A 219 6.31 29.05 18.50
N MET A 220 7.64 29.06 18.29
CA MET A 220 8.61 28.97 19.38
C MET A 220 8.44 30.14 20.36
N GLY A 221 7.99 29.82 21.58
CA GLY A 221 7.75 30.79 22.65
C GLY A 221 6.31 30.79 23.16
N ASP A 222 5.38 30.16 22.43
CA ASP A 222 3.99 29.96 22.84
C ASP A 222 3.71 28.45 23.02
N GLN A 223 3.67 28.00 24.28
CA GLN A 223 3.47 26.59 24.60
C GLN A 223 2.07 26.10 24.25
N ASP A 224 1.07 26.97 24.37
CA ASP A 224 -0.33 26.62 24.09
C ASP A 224 -0.50 26.47 22.57
N ALA A 225 0.10 27.36 21.78
CA ALA A 225 0.11 27.26 20.32
C ALA A 225 0.83 26.00 19.83
N LEU A 226 1.97 25.63 20.43
CA LEU A 226 2.71 24.43 20.06
C LEU A 226 1.94 23.14 20.42
N ALA A 227 1.27 23.13 21.57
CA ALA A 227 0.44 22.00 21.98
C ALA A 227 -0.74 21.80 21.01
N ASN A 228 -1.42 22.88 20.63
CA ASN A 228 -2.49 22.85 19.64
C ASN A 228 -1.98 22.39 18.27
N LEU A 229 -0.81 22.87 17.83
CA LEU A 229 -0.21 22.43 16.57
C LEU A 229 0.09 20.92 16.55
N SER A 230 0.55 20.35 17.67
CA SER A 230 0.73 18.90 17.79
C SER A 230 -0.59 18.15 17.71
N GLU A 231 -1.67 18.66 18.31
CA GLU A 231 -3.00 18.07 18.23
C GLU A 231 -3.54 18.09 16.79
N ILE A 232 -3.32 19.19 16.06
CA ILE A 232 -3.66 19.31 14.64
C ILE A 232 -2.89 18.29 13.80
N ARG A 233 -1.57 18.14 14.04
CA ARG A 233 -0.77 17.10 13.37
C ARG A 233 -1.31 15.71 13.64
N ASP A 234 -1.60 15.39 14.90
CA ASP A 234 -2.09 14.05 15.27
C ASP A 234 -3.46 13.79 14.61
N THR A 235 -4.35 14.78 14.55
CA THR A 235 -5.63 14.72 13.83
C THR A 235 -5.43 14.55 12.33
N CYS A 236 -4.45 15.24 11.74
CA CYS A 236 -4.08 15.09 10.33
C CYS A 236 -3.67 13.64 10.03
N LEU A 237 -2.86 13.02 10.92
CA LEU A 237 -2.39 11.63 10.80
C LEU A 237 -3.50 10.57 11.01
N GLU A 238 -4.65 10.91 11.59
CA GLU A 238 -5.79 9.99 11.68
C GLU A 238 -6.37 9.65 10.31
N THR A 239 -6.31 10.59 9.36
CA THR A 239 -6.79 10.40 7.97
C THR A 239 -6.05 9.29 7.22
N PRO A 240 -4.71 9.31 7.08
CA PRO A 240 -3.97 8.23 6.45
C PRO A 240 -4.04 6.92 7.26
N ALA A 241 -4.16 6.97 8.60
CA ALA A 241 -4.36 5.77 9.41
C ALA A 241 -5.70 5.09 9.09
N ALA A 242 -6.78 5.86 8.93
CA ALA A 242 -8.08 5.37 8.49
C ALA A 242 -8.00 4.77 7.08
N GLY A 243 -7.32 5.45 6.17
CA GLY A 243 -7.12 4.97 4.80
C GLY A 243 -6.24 3.72 4.70
N SER A 244 -5.18 3.60 5.51
CA SER A 244 -4.37 2.39 5.62
C SER A 244 -5.20 1.20 6.12
N THR A 245 -6.01 1.42 7.16
CA THR A 245 -6.92 0.38 7.70
C THR A 245 -7.97 -0.05 6.66
N GLY A 246 -8.62 0.92 6.01
CA GLY A 246 -9.57 0.65 4.93
C GLY A 246 -8.92 -0.06 3.75
N GLY A 247 -7.73 0.37 3.33
CA GLY A 247 -6.94 -0.20 2.26
C GLY A 247 -6.55 -1.66 2.52
N MET A 248 -6.20 -2.01 3.75
CA MET A 248 -5.90 -3.40 4.13
C MET A 248 -7.14 -4.31 4.02
N ILE A 249 -8.30 -3.85 4.50
CA ILE A 249 -9.57 -4.60 4.33
C ILE A 249 -9.91 -4.74 2.85
N LEU A 250 -9.71 -3.66 2.08
CA LEU A 250 -9.96 -3.66 0.65
C LEU A 250 -9.05 -4.66 -0.08
N TRP A 251 -7.77 -4.79 0.29
CA TRP A 251 -6.85 -5.79 -0.26
C TRP A 251 -7.31 -7.22 0.00
N VAL A 252 -7.78 -7.52 1.22
CA VAL A 252 -8.36 -8.83 1.54
C VAL A 252 -9.59 -9.09 0.68
N GLY A 253 -10.43 -8.08 0.46
CA GLY A 253 -11.56 -8.13 -0.48
C GLY A 253 -11.13 -8.41 -1.92
N SER A 254 -10.13 -7.69 -2.45
CA SER A 254 -9.61 -7.88 -3.82
C SER A 254 -9.02 -9.28 -4.01
N LEU A 255 -8.24 -9.78 -3.07
CA LEU A 255 -7.70 -11.15 -3.10
C LEU A 255 -8.83 -12.20 -3.05
N GLY A 256 -9.86 -11.95 -2.23
CA GLY A 256 -11.07 -12.77 -2.21
C GLY A 256 -11.79 -12.80 -3.56
N ALA A 257 -11.91 -11.65 -4.23
CA ALA A 257 -12.52 -11.55 -5.56
C ALA A 257 -11.68 -12.25 -6.64
N LEU A 258 -10.36 -12.13 -6.58
CA LEU A 258 -9.44 -12.87 -7.45
C LEU A 258 -9.63 -14.39 -7.31
N LEU A 259 -9.63 -14.90 -6.07
CA LEU A 259 -9.87 -16.31 -5.78
C LEU A 259 -11.25 -16.75 -6.25
N GLY A 260 -12.28 -15.95 -5.99
CA GLY A 260 -13.64 -16.21 -6.48
C GLY A 260 -13.72 -16.30 -8.00
N THR A 261 -12.99 -15.44 -8.71
CA THR A 261 -12.91 -15.45 -10.18
C THR A 261 -12.29 -16.76 -10.68
N VAL A 262 -11.19 -17.20 -10.07
CA VAL A 262 -10.53 -18.49 -10.42
C VAL A 262 -11.45 -19.67 -10.13
N MET A 263 -12.13 -19.69 -8.98
CA MET A 263 -13.05 -20.77 -8.61
C MET A 263 -14.26 -20.86 -9.55
N LEU A 264 -14.90 -19.73 -9.87
CA LEU A 264 -16.07 -19.68 -10.75
C LEU A 264 -15.71 -20.04 -12.20
N SER A 265 -14.57 -19.56 -12.71
CA SER A 265 -14.10 -19.87 -14.06
C SER A 265 -13.63 -21.33 -14.21
N ALA A 266 -13.01 -21.93 -13.18
CA ALA A 266 -12.67 -23.35 -13.22
C ALA A 266 -13.93 -24.22 -13.29
N GLY A 267 -14.95 -23.89 -12.47
CA GLY A 267 -16.24 -24.57 -12.50
C GLY A 267 -16.95 -24.46 -13.85
N SER A 268 -16.87 -23.31 -14.51
CA SER A 268 -17.49 -23.12 -15.83
C SER A 268 -16.81 -23.93 -16.93
N ILE A 269 -15.49 -24.16 -16.85
CA ILE A 269 -14.76 -25.00 -17.83
C ILE A 269 -14.90 -26.51 -17.51
N GLY A 270 -15.67 -26.88 -16.47
CA GLY A 270 -15.83 -28.27 -16.05
C GLY A 270 -14.56 -28.86 -15.44
N ARG A 271 -13.63 -28.01 -14.98
CA ARG A 271 -12.45 -28.47 -14.23
C ARG A 271 -12.78 -28.52 -12.75
N THR A 272 -12.51 -29.66 -12.13
CA THR A 272 -12.60 -29.81 -10.68
C THR A 272 -11.32 -29.29 -10.04
N LEU A 273 -11.48 -28.37 -9.10
CA LEU A 273 -10.37 -27.91 -8.28
C LEU A 273 -10.18 -28.87 -7.09
N PRO A 274 -8.96 -28.95 -6.51
CA PRO A 274 -8.75 -29.72 -5.29
C PRO A 274 -9.73 -29.26 -4.20
N ALA A 275 -10.23 -30.23 -3.42
CA ALA A 275 -11.22 -30.03 -2.36
C ALA A 275 -12.60 -29.49 -2.79
N GLU A 276 -13.00 -29.69 -4.06
CA GLU A 276 -14.29 -29.20 -4.60
C GLU A 276 -14.46 -27.67 -4.45
N ALA A 277 -13.34 -26.93 -4.54
CA ALA A 277 -13.32 -25.48 -4.33
C ALA A 277 -14.27 -24.71 -5.27
N GLU A 278 -14.62 -25.27 -6.42
CA GLU A 278 -15.62 -24.69 -7.33
C GLU A 278 -16.98 -24.47 -6.67
N LYS A 279 -17.36 -25.30 -5.67
CA LYS A 279 -18.64 -25.15 -4.94
C LYS A 279 -18.65 -23.94 -4.00
N HIS A 280 -17.46 -23.44 -3.64
CA HIS A 280 -17.27 -22.33 -2.73
C HIS A 280 -17.18 -20.97 -3.44
N GLY A 281 -17.00 -20.93 -4.76
CA GLY A 281 -16.86 -19.68 -5.54
C GLY A 281 -18.00 -18.68 -5.33
N LYS A 282 -19.23 -19.17 -5.12
CA LYS A 282 -20.41 -18.32 -4.82
C LYS A 282 -20.27 -17.52 -3.52
N TRP A 283 -19.68 -18.14 -2.49
CA TRP A 283 -19.43 -17.49 -1.20
C TRP A 283 -18.24 -16.55 -1.29
N ALA A 284 -17.20 -16.92 -2.04
CA ALA A 284 -16.05 -16.07 -2.26
C ALA A 284 -16.46 -14.71 -2.88
N GLY A 285 -17.32 -14.70 -3.90
CA GLY A 285 -17.82 -13.45 -4.49
C GLY A 285 -18.62 -12.59 -3.52
N MET A 286 -19.57 -13.17 -2.77
CA MET A 286 -20.37 -12.44 -1.77
C MET A 286 -19.50 -11.86 -0.64
N VAL A 287 -18.59 -12.66 -0.09
CA VAL A 287 -17.70 -12.24 0.99
C VAL A 287 -16.73 -11.16 0.50
N ALA A 288 -16.16 -11.32 -0.70
CA ALA A 288 -15.28 -10.31 -1.28
C ALA A 288 -15.99 -8.97 -1.49
N GLY A 289 -17.19 -8.98 -2.10
CA GLY A 289 -17.99 -7.76 -2.27
C GLY A 289 -18.40 -7.13 -0.94
N GLY A 290 -18.77 -7.95 0.05
CA GLY A 290 -19.06 -7.49 1.41
C GLY A 290 -17.84 -6.84 2.09
N LEU A 291 -16.64 -7.40 1.92
CA LEU A 291 -15.40 -6.83 2.45
C LEU A 291 -15.04 -5.49 1.79
N MET A 292 -15.27 -5.33 0.48
CA MET A 292 -15.06 -4.06 -0.21
C MET A 292 -16.00 -2.97 0.33
N LEU A 293 -17.27 -3.30 0.60
CA LEU A 293 -18.22 -2.36 1.22
C LEU A 293 -17.85 -2.07 2.68
N LEU A 294 -17.40 -3.08 3.42
CA LEU A 294 -16.93 -2.93 4.78
C LEU A 294 -15.68 -2.03 4.85
N ALA A 295 -14.77 -2.11 3.87
CA ALA A 295 -13.60 -1.25 3.79
C ALA A 295 -13.98 0.23 3.74
N VAL A 296 -14.96 0.58 2.88
CA VAL A 296 -15.48 1.96 2.78
C VAL A 296 -16.16 2.39 4.08
N LEU A 297 -16.94 1.51 4.71
CA LEU A 297 -17.60 1.83 5.97
C LEU A 297 -16.60 2.04 7.11
N VAL A 298 -15.60 1.18 7.23
CA VAL A 298 -14.55 1.29 8.26
C VAL A 298 -13.71 2.54 8.03
N TRP A 299 -13.30 2.81 6.79
CA TRP A 299 -12.62 4.05 6.45
C TRP A 299 -13.45 5.27 6.88
N TRP A 300 -14.73 5.33 6.50
CA TRP A 300 -15.61 6.45 6.83
C TRP A 300 -15.81 6.63 8.35
N LEU A 301 -15.90 5.54 9.12
CA LEU A 301 -16.05 5.59 10.57
C LEU A 301 -14.76 5.99 11.32
N LEU A 302 -13.60 5.84 10.68
CA LEU A 302 -12.29 6.17 11.25
C LEU A 302 -11.80 7.55 10.83
N LEU A 303 -12.48 8.22 9.90
CA LEU A 303 -12.13 9.59 9.52
C LEU A 303 -12.32 10.54 10.71
N PRO A 304 -11.40 11.48 10.93
CA PRO A 304 -11.60 12.53 11.91
C PRO A 304 -12.76 13.44 11.50
N ASP A 305 -13.48 13.97 12.48
CA ASP A 305 -14.46 15.03 12.24
C ASP A 305 -13.71 16.34 11.94
N THR A 306 -13.66 16.73 10.67
CA THR A 306 -13.07 17.99 10.22
C THR A 306 -14.17 19.02 9.92
N ASP A 307 -13.95 20.28 10.30
CA ASP A 307 -14.86 21.37 9.94
C ASP A 307 -14.84 21.75 8.45
N THR A 308 -13.93 21.14 7.67
CA THR A 308 -13.73 21.44 6.24
C THR A 308 -14.79 20.81 5.34
N ASP A 309 -15.27 21.56 4.35
CA ASP A 309 -16.27 21.12 3.37
C ASP A 309 -15.71 20.06 2.39
N THR A 310 -15.65 18.81 2.84
CA THR A 310 -15.14 17.68 2.08
C THR A 310 -16.25 16.81 1.48
N SER A 311 -15.97 16.18 0.34
CA SER A 311 -16.90 15.26 -0.33
C SER A 311 -16.23 13.95 -0.72
N ALA A 312 -17.04 12.88 -0.85
CA ALA A 312 -16.56 11.56 -1.23
C ALA A 312 -16.13 11.56 -2.71
N GLY A 313 -14.84 11.30 -2.95
CA GLY A 313 -14.25 11.28 -4.27
C GLY A 313 -14.54 10.00 -5.07
N MET A 314 -13.99 9.92 -6.28
CA MET A 314 -14.21 8.79 -7.19
C MET A 314 -13.76 7.44 -6.62
N GLY A 315 -12.69 7.40 -5.82
CA GLY A 315 -12.17 6.17 -5.19
C GLY A 315 -13.21 5.46 -4.33
N VAL A 316 -14.01 6.23 -3.57
CA VAL A 316 -15.11 5.72 -2.75
C VAL A 316 -16.18 5.08 -3.65
N TRP A 317 -16.65 5.81 -4.66
CA TRP A 317 -17.73 5.35 -5.53
C TRP A 317 -17.35 4.14 -6.39
N MET A 318 -16.11 4.10 -6.89
CA MET A 318 -15.57 2.92 -7.58
C MET A 318 -15.56 1.70 -6.65
N THR A 319 -15.10 1.86 -5.41
CA THR A 319 -15.06 0.76 -4.43
C THR A 319 -16.47 0.29 -4.06
N VAL A 320 -17.42 1.19 -3.84
CA VAL A 320 -18.82 0.86 -3.57
C VAL A 320 -19.44 0.09 -4.74
N LEU A 321 -19.28 0.59 -5.97
CA LEU A 321 -19.78 -0.08 -7.17
C LEU A 321 -19.14 -1.46 -7.34
N GLY A 322 -17.83 -1.57 -7.09
CA GLY A 322 -17.11 -2.85 -7.10
C GLY A 322 -17.66 -3.83 -6.05
N GLY A 323 -17.87 -3.36 -4.82
CA GLY A 323 -18.46 -4.16 -3.75
C GLY A 323 -19.86 -4.68 -4.10
N VAL A 324 -20.73 -3.83 -4.64
CA VAL A 324 -22.08 -4.22 -5.11
C VAL A 324 -21.99 -5.27 -6.22
N LEU A 325 -21.13 -5.07 -7.22
CA LEU A 325 -20.93 -6.03 -8.31
C LEU A 325 -20.40 -7.38 -7.80
N GLY A 326 -19.51 -7.38 -6.80
CA GLY A 326 -19.03 -8.60 -6.15
C GLY A 326 -20.15 -9.39 -5.46
N VAL A 327 -21.03 -8.69 -4.74
CA VAL A 327 -22.21 -9.31 -4.11
C VAL A 327 -23.16 -9.87 -5.17
N VAL A 328 -23.46 -9.08 -6.23
CA VAL A 328 -24.30 -9.52 -7.34
C VAL A 328 -23.72 -10.74 -8.03
N ALA A 329 -22.41 -10.79 -8.27
CA ALA A 329 -21.73 -11.96 -8.84
C ALA A 329 -21.98 -13.23 -8.01
N GLY A 330 -21.84 -13.13 -6.70
CA GLY A 330 -22.10 -14.25 -5.79
C GLY A 330 -23.57 -14.70 -5.78
N VAL A 331 -24.52 -13.75 -5.85
CA VAL A 331 -25.96 -14.06 -5.98
C VAL A 331 -26.27 -14.75 -7.31
N LEU A 332 -25.72 -14.26 -8.42
CA LEU A 332 -25.90 -14.88 -9.73
C LEU A 332 -25.35 -16.32 -9.75
N ALA A 333 -24.16 -16.53 -9.20
CA ALA A 333 -23.57 -17.86 -9.07
C ALA A 333 -24.39 -18.79 -8.16
N PHE A 334 -25.09 -18.24 -7.15
CA PHE A 334 -25.98 -19.01 -6.29
C PHE A 334 -27.27 -19.42 -7.01
N LEU A 335 -27.85 -18.53 -7.81
CA LEU A 335 -29.08 -18.79 -8.56
C LEU A 335 -28.87 -19.80 -9.69
N ASP A 336 -27.67 -19.85 -10.28
CA ASP A 336 -27.32 -20.81 -11.32
C ASP A 336 -27.34 -22.28 -10.85
N GLN A 337 -27.23 -22.52 -9.54
CA GLN A 337 -27.23 -23.87 -8.97
C GLN A 337 -28.63 -24.45 -8.74
N LYS A 338 -29.70 -23.68 -9.03
CA LYS A 338 -31.09 -24.10 -8.85
C LYS A 338 -31.71 -24.53 -10.17
#